data_AF-A0A355R644-F1
#
_entry.id   AF-A0A355R644-F1
#
_cell.length_a   1.000
_cell.length_b   1.000
_cell.length_c   1.000
_cell.angle_alpha   90.00
_cell.angle_beta   90.00
_cell.angle_gamma   90.00
#
_symmetry.space_group_name_H-M   'P 1'
#
loop_
_entity.id
_entity.type
_entity.pdbx_description
1 polymer ?
#
loop_
_entity_poly.entity_id
_entity_poly.type
_entity_poly.pdbx_seq_one_letter_code
_entity_poly.pdbx_strand_id
1 'polypeptide(L)'
;MQKEGKVVPLAATIDRGGRTPHPCLPVLLLQVRDKAALQLRQGLQDLFDNADDTLFEMADKAFDRGDQNLYFEAMRDLRLKRKSIERGFLDTFHDAFLRAGQVDLLANLAQPGKPRSKAQMERAAAIEGMVARVLSRDGVALQQLGLRLQALLDRPLYEQHNPLGPAALCRYFLDAGRNLGVGLRVKLVLLKLFERYVLRDVDVIYGEANQLLAAAGVLPELQPAPRRRAE
;
A
#
# COMPACT_ATOMS: atom_id res chain seq x y z
N MET A 1 77.94 -14.55 -9.90
CA MET A 1 77.13 -14.38 -8.67
C MET A 1 76.12 -13.25 -8.97
N GLN A 2 74.95 -13.49 -9.57
CA GLN A 2 73.67 -13.90 -8.93
C GLN A 2 73.38 -13.07 -7.66
N LYS A 3 72.25 -12.41 -7.43
CA LYS A 3 71.00 -12.08 -8.16
C LYS A 3 70.28 -11.09 -7.22
N GLU A 4 69.52 -10.19 -7.82
CA GLU A 4 68.56 -9.24 -7.24
C GLU A 4 67.93 -9.63 -5.88
N GLY A 5 68.09 -8.76 -4.88
CA GLY A 5 67.33 -8.77 -3.63
C GLY A 5 65.94 -8.16 -3.85
N LYS A 6 65.04 -8.94 -4.45
CA LYS A 6 63.62 -8.65 -4.62
C LYS A 6 62.91 -8.89 -3.28
N VAL A 7 62.69 -7.84 -2.49
CA VAL A 7 61.87 -7.93 -1.28
C VAL A 7 60.44 -7.52 -1.62
N VAL A 8 59.56 -8.51 -1.60
CA VAL A 8 58.11 -8.42 -1.86
C VAL A 8 57.40 -7.89 -0.61
N PRO A 9 56.54 -6.85 -0.70
CA PRO A 9 55.60 -6.56 0.37
C PRO A 9 54.46 -7.58 0.34
N LEU A 10 54.26 -8.21 1.49
CA LEU A 10 53.17 -9.15 1.78
C LEU A 10 51.80 -8.54 1.47
N ALA A 11 50.99 -9.30 0.74
CA ALA A 11 49.55 -9.09 0.64
C ALA A 11 48.87 -9.32 2.00
N ALA A 12 47.87 -8.48 2.31
CA ALA A 12 46.56 -8.81 2.90
C ALA A 12 46.08 -7.77 3.92
N THR A 13 45.23 -6.87 3.46
CA THR A 13 43.97 -6.43 4.10
C THR A 13 43.17 -5.76 2.98
N ILE A 14 42.52 -6.55 2.11
CA ILE A 14 41.07 -6.81 2.18
C ILE A 14 40.30 -5.54 2.59
N ASP A 15 39.92 -4.80 1.56
CA ASP A 15 38.57 -4.28 1.33
C ASP A 15 37.66 -4.19 2.58
N ARG A 16 37.48 -2.96 3.08
CA ARG A 16 36.21 -2.53 3.64
C ARG A 16 35.74 -1.33 2.85
N GLY A 17 35.21 -1.61 1.67
CA GLY A 17 33.94 -1.07 1.20
C GLY A 17 33.75 0.39 1.57
N GLY A 18 34.37 1.27 0.78
CA GLY A 18 33.88 2.63 0.68
C GLY A 18 32.39 2.56 0.42
N ARG A 19 31.59 2.99 1.40
CA ARG A 19 30.18 3.32 1.21
C ARG A 19 30.14 4.25 0.00
N THR A 20 29.76 3.71 -1.14
CA THR A 20 29.45 4.54 -2.29
C THR A 20 28.36 5.48 -1.83
N PRO A 21 28.53 6.80 -1.96
CA PRO A 21 27.48 7.74 -1.60
C PRO A 21 26.32 7.43 -2.53
N HIS A 22 25.25 6.80 -2.05
CA HIS A 22 24.12 6.37 -2.89
C HIS A 22 23.35 7.61 -3.39
N PRO A 23 23.56 8.09 -4.64
CA PRO A 23 22.92 9.32 -5.11
C PRO A 23 21.51 9.05 -5.66
N CYS A 24 21.04 7.79 -5.63
CA CYS A 24 19.81 7.35 -6.30
C CYS A 24 18.69 6.94 -5.34
N LEU A 25 18.91 7.06 -4.03
CA LEU A 25 17.99 6.62 -2.98
C LEU A 25 16.58 7.25 -3.05
N PRO A 26 16.45 8.58 -3.27
CA PRO A 26 15.15 9.21 -3.46
C PRO A 26 14.46 8.74 -4.76
N VAL A 27 15.24 8.48 -5.82
CA VAL A 27 14.71 8.05 -7.12
C VAL A 27 14.10 6.65 -7.02
N LEU A 28 14.72 5.74 -6.27
CA LEU A 28 14.19 4.38 -6.07
C LEU A 28 12.87 4.40 -5.29
N LEU A 29 12.74 5.25 -4.27
CA LEU A 29 11.47 5.45 -3.56
C LEU A 29 10.38 5.98 -4.48
N LEU A 30 10.71 6.95 -5.32
CA LEU A 30 9.78 7.50 -6.31
C LEU A 30 9.37 6.43 -7.33
N GLN A 31 10.30 5.59 -7.79
CA GLN A 31 9.99 4.48 -8.70
C GLN A 31 9.06 3.44 -8.06
N VAL A 32 9.29 3.07 -6.80
CA VAL A 32 8.40 2.17 -6.06
C VAL A 32 7.01 2.80 -5.91
N ARG A 33 6.95 4.08 -5.53
CA ARG A 33 5.70 4.83 -5.41
C ARG A 33 4.94 4.85 -6.74
N ASP A 34 5.61 5.20 -7.84
CA ASP A 34 4.96 5.39 -9.13
C ASP A 34 4.45 4.06 -9.70
N LYS A 35 5.23 2.97 -9.56
CA LYS A 35 4.77 1.63 -9.91
C LYS A 35 3.58 1.18 -9.08
N ALA A 36 3.65 1.36 -7.76
CA ALA A 36 2.53 1.06 -6.87
C ALA A 36 1.29 1.89 -7.20
N ALA A 37 1.45 3.18 -7.51
CA ALA A 37 0.36 4.08 -7.89
C ALA A 37 -0.33 3.63 -9.19
N LEU A 38 0.42 3.13 -10.18
CA LEU A 38 -0.15 2.58 -11.42
C LEU A 38 -0.99 1.33 -11.14
N GLN A 39 -0.46 0.40 -10.34
CA GLN A 39 -1.18 -0.83 -9.97
C GLN A 39 -2.44 -0.52 -9.14
N LEU A 40 -2.32 0.37 -8.14
CA LEU A 40 -3.46 0.80 -7.32
C LEU A 40 -4.53 1.52 -8.16
N ARG A 41 -4.12 2.31 -9.16
CA ARG A 41 -5.06 2.94 -10.09
C ARG A 41 -5.83 1.89 -10.89
N GLN A 42 -5.15 0.87 -11.42
CA GLN A 42 -5.81 -0.20 -12.17
C GLN A 42 -6.83 -0.94 -11.30
N GLY A 43 -6.42 -1.37 -10.10
CA GLY A 43 -7.33 -2.04 -9.16
C GLY A 43 -8.52 -1.18 -8.73
N LEU A 44 -8.34 0.16 -8.63
CA LEU A 44 -9.45 1.09 -8.38
C LEU A 44 -10.41 1.20 -9.56
N GLN A 45 -9.90 1.22 -10.79
CA GLN A 45 -10.75 1.23 -11.99
C GLN A 45 -11.61 -0.03 -12.04
N ASP A 46 -10.98 -1.19 -11.89
CA ASP A 46 -11.67 -2.49 -11.87
C ASP A 46 -12.69 -2.54 -10.72
N LEU A 47 -12.34 -2.01 -9.54
CA LEU A 47 -13.28 -1.88 -8.42
C LEU A 47 -14.52 -1.07 -8.79
N PHE A 48 -14.37 0.10 -9.41
CA PHE A 48 -15.52 0.96 -9.69
C PHE A 48 -16.38 0.42 -10.82
N ASP A 49 -15.78 -0.25 -11.81
CA ASP A 49 -16.52 -0.94 -12.86
C ASP A 49 -17.36 -2.09 -12.29
N ASN A 50 -16.75 -2.94 -11.47
CA ASN A 50 -17.47 -4.04 -10.82
C ASN A 50 -18.42 -3.58 -9.70
N ALA A 51 -18.21 -2.39 -9.14
CA ALA A 51 -19.11 -1.80 -8.15
C ALA A 51 -20.45 -1.41 -8.76
N ASP A 52 -20.45 -0.88 -9.99
CA ASP A 52 -21.70 -0.56 -10.69
C ASP A 52 -22.52 -1.83 -10.93
N ASP A 53 -21.89 -2.90 -11.43
CA ASP A 53 -22.58 -4.19 -11.66
C ASP A 53 -23.10 -4.80 -10.36
N THR A 54 -22.27 -4.79 -9.30
CA THR A 54 -22.66 -5.33 -7.98
C THR A 54 -23.85 -4.56 -7.40
N LEU A 55 -23.83 -3.22 -7.46
CA LEU A 55 -24.93 -2.41 -6.94
C LEU A 55 -26.20 -2.56 -7.79
N PHE A 56 -26.07 -2.76 -9.10
CA PHE A 56 -27.19 -3.05 -9.97
C PHE A 56 -27.85 -4.38 -9.62
N GLU A 57 -27.07 -5.45 -9.47
CA GLU A 57 -27.60 -6.76 -9.04
C GLU A 57 -28.28 -6.68 -7.66
N MET A 58 -27.73 -5.90 -6.73
CA MET A 58 -28.34 -5.68 -5.42
C MET A 58 -29.65 -4.91 -5.51
N ALA A 59 -29.76 -3.96 -6.43
CA ALA A 59 -30.99 -3.21 -6.71
C ALA A 59 -32.06 -4.08 -7.36
N ASP A 60 -31.67 -4.99 -8.26
CA ASP A 60 -32.57 -5.91 -8.94
C ASP A 60 -33.11 -6.99 -7.99
N LYS A 61 -32.27 -7.46 -7.06
CA LYS A 61 -32.65 -8.43 -6.01
C LYS A 61 -33.35 -7.79 -4.80
N ALA A 62 -33.45 -6.46 -4.73
CA ALA A 62 -34.05 -5.77 -3.60
C ALA A 62 -35.58 -5.96 -3.58
N PHE A 63 -36.11 -6.41 -2.44
CA PHE A 63 -37.55 -6.63 -2.27
C PHE A 63 -38.36 -5.33 -2.10
N ASP A 64 -37.72 -4.27 -1.58
CA ASP A 64 -38.35 -2.99 -1.32
C ASP A 64 -37.89 -1.90 -2.30
N ARG A 65 -38.83 -1.05 -2.71
CA ARG A 65 -38.54 0.12 -3.57
C ARG A 65 -37.62 1.12 -2.89
N GLY A 66 -37.62 1.20 -1.56
CA GLY A 66 -36.71 2.04 -0.80
C GLY A 66 -35.25 1.61 -0.95
N ASP A 67 -34.98 0.32 -0.77
CA ASP A 67 -33.63 -0.24 -0.94
C ASP A 67 -33.17 -0.19 -2.40
N GLN A 68 -34.07 -0.45 -3.35
CA GLN A 68 -33.78 -0.33 -4.77
C GLN A 68 -33.37 1.11 -5.16
N ASN A 69 -34.14 2.12 -4.73
CA ASN A 69 -33.80 3.53 -4.96
C ASN A 69 -32.46 3.90 -4.33
N LEU A 70 -32.16 3.42 -3.12
CA LEU A 70 -30.88 3.66 -2.45
C LEU A 70 -29.69 3.14 -3.26
N TYR A 71 -29.80 1.96 -3.88
CA TYR A 71 -28.74 1.42 -4.72
C TYR A 71 -28.60 2.19 -6.05
N PHE A 72 -29.72 2.61 -6.66
CA PHE A 72 -29.67 3.44 -7.87
C PHE A 72 -29.04 4.81 -7.63
N GLU A 73 -29.40 5.48 -6.53
CA GLU A 73 -28.77 6.74 -6.14
C GLU A 73 -27.28 6.55 -5.84
N ALA A 74 -26.92 5.46 -5.16
CA ALA A 74 -25.53 5.13 -4.87
C ALA A 74 -24.71 4.90 -6.14
N MET A 75 -25.24 4.18 -7.13
CA MET A 75 -24.57 4.00 -8.44
C MET A 75 -24.37 5.34 -9.15
N ARG A 76 -25.40 6.19 -9.19
CA ARG A 76 -25.29 7.52 -9.80
C ARG A 76 -24.21 8.35 -9.13
N ASP A 77 -24.22 8.42 -7.81
CA ASP A 77 -23.25 9.20 -7.05
C ASP A 77 -21.83 8.65 -7.18
N LEU A 78 -21.69 7.32 -7.26
CA LEU A 78 -20.43 6.64 -7.52
C LEU A 78 -19.88 7.01 -8.90
N ARG A 79 -20.70 6.94 -9.95
CA ARG A 79 -20.32 7.33 -11.31
C ARG A 79 -19.88 8.79 -11.41
N LEU A 80 -20.61 9.70 -10.77
CA LEU A 80 -20.30 11.12 -10.78
C LEU A 80 -19.00 11.44 -10.03
N LYS A 81 -18.76 10.77 -8.89
CA LYS A 81 -17.61 11.05 -8.01
C LYS A 81 -16.40 10.16 -8.26
N ARG A 82 -16.49 9.14 -9.12
CA ARG A 82 -15.44 8.16 -9.42
C ARG A 82 -14.05 8.81 -9.57
N LYS A 83 -13.92 9.74 -10.53
CA LYS A 83 -12.66 10.45 -10.81
C LYS A 83 -12.14 11.24 -9.60
N SER A 84 -13.04 11.82 -8.79
CA SER A 84 -12.66 12.55 -7.59
C SER A 84 -12.14 11.62 -6.50
N ILE A 85 -12.73 10.43 -6.36
CA ILE A 85 -12.32 9.44 -5.36
C ILE A 85 -10.98 8.81 -5.76
N GLU A 86 -10.82 8.41 -7.02
CA GLU A 86 -9.56 7.89 -7.55
C GLU A 86 -8.41 8.89 -7.34
N ARG A 87 -8.66 10.16 -7.69
CA ARG A 87 -7.68 11.23 -7.49
C ARG A 87 -7.38 11.44 -6.01
N GLY A 88 -8.41 11.58 -5.16
CA GLY A 88 -8.21 11.78 -3.72
C GLY A 88 -7.47 10.63 -3.04
N PHE A 89 -7.71 9.38 -3.46
CA PHE A 89 -6.97 8.22 -2.99
C PHE A 89 -5.49 8.31 -3.38
N LEU A 90 -5.21 8.56 -4.66
CA LEU A 90 -3.84 8.65 -5.16
C LEU A 90 -3.11 9.85 -4.52
N ASP A 91 -3.73 11.02 -4.41
CA ASP A 91 -3.12 12.19 -3.78
C ASP A 91 -2.73 11.88 -2.32
N THR A 92 -3.64 11.28 -1.56
CA THR A 92 -3.36 10.87 -0.17
C THR A 92 -2.23 9.84 -0.09
N PHE A 93 -2.16 8.91 -1.05
CA PHE A 93 -1.10 7.92 -1.17
C PHE A 93 0.26 8.58 -1.48
N HIS A 94 0.32 9.51 -2.44
CA HIS A 94 1.55 10.25 -2.77
C HIS A 94 2.01 11.07 -1.57
N ASP A 95 1.09 11.77 -0.90
CA ASP A 95 1.38 12.53 0.32
C ASP A 95 1.91 11.65 1.45
N ALA A 96 1.36 10.43 1.61
CA ALA A 96 1.85 9.49 2.61
C ALA A 96 3.28 9.01 2.30
N PHE A 97 3.60 8.79 1.03
CA PHE A 97 4.97 8.48 0.59
C PHE A 97 5.92 9.66 0.82
N LEU A 98 5.47 10.89 0.53
CA LEU A 98 6.25 12.10 0.82
C LEU A 98 6.50 12.25 2.32
N ARG A 99 5.47 12.05 3.17
CA ARG A 99 5.62 12.07 4.63
C ARG A 99 6.51 10.94 5.17
N ALA A 100 6.50 9.77 4.55
CA ALA A 100 7.41 8.68 4.91
C ALA A 100 8.87 9.00 4.54
N GLY A 101 9.10 9.81 3.48
CA GLY A 101 10.42 10.27 3.06
C GLY A 101 10.88 11.59 3.70
N GLN A 102 9.96 12.41 4.20
CA GLN A 102 10.28 13.66 4.89
C GLN A 102 10.52 13.43 6.38
N VAL A 103 11.53 14.12 6.91
CA VAL A 103 11.79 14.19 8.34
C VAL A 103 10.62 14.93 8.97
N ASP A 104 9.70 14.24 9.64
CA ASP A 104 8.81 14.96 10.54
C ASP A 104 8.54 14.24 11.86
N LEU A 105 8.88 14.97 12.92
CA LEU A 105 8.83 14.66 14.35
C LEU A 105 7.38 14.67 14.92
N LEU A 106 6.37 14.69 14.05
CA LEU A 106 4.97 14.93 14.41
C LEU A 106 4.04 13.74 14.15
N ALA A 107 4.57 12.53 13.98
CA ALA A 107 3.76 11.32 13.92
C ALA A 107 3.29 10.89 15.33
N ASN A 108 2.45 11.71 15.97
CA ASN A 108 1.58 11.31 17.08
C ASN A 108 0.53 12.40 17.32
N LEU A 109 -0.39 12.57 16.36
CA LEU A 109 -1.72 13.07 16.68
C LEU A 109 -2.69 11.92 16.53
N ALA A 110 -2.63 10.99 17.47
CA ALA A 110 -3.81 10.21 17.82
C ALA A 110 -4.88 11.23 18.21
N GLN A 111 -5.79 11.54 17.29
CA GLN A 111 -6.93 12.37 17.64
C GLN A 111 -7.72 11.64 18.73
N PRO A 112 -8.05 12.31 19.84
CA PRO A 112 -8.81 11.71 20.93
C PRO A 112 -10.12 11.16 20.36
N GLY A 113 -10.33 9.86 20.56
CA GLY A 113 -11.42 9.11 19.97
C GLY A 113 -12.76 9.70 20.38
N LYS A 114 -13.45 10.32 19.41
CA LYS A 114 -14.90 10.54 19.52
C LYS A 114 -15.59 9.18 19.77
N PRO A 115 -16.66 9.13 20.58
CA PRO A 115 -17.41 7.91 20.78
C PRO A 115 -17.84 7.35 19.42
N ARG A 116 -17.38 6.13 19.12
CA ARG A 116 -17.66 5.47 17.85
C ARG A 116 -19.11 5.03 17.83
N SER A 117 -19.88 5.45 16.83
CA SER A 117 -21.24 4.95 16.61
C SER A 117 -21.19 3.45 16.26
N LYS A 118 -22.31 2.72 16.44
CA LYS A 118 -22.42 1.30 16.06
C LYS A 118 -22.00 1.05 14.60
N ALA A 119 -22.39 1.96 13.70
CA ALA A 119 -21.97 1.95 12.30
C ALA A 119 -20.45 2.13 12.09
N GLN A 120 -19.79 2.92 12.94
CA GLN A 120 -18.33 3.10 12.90
C GLN A 120 -17.60 1.87 13.46
N MET A 121 -18.16 1.21 14.47
CA MET A 121 -17.60 -0.04 15.01
C MET A 121 -17.71 -1.19 13.99
N GLU A 122 -18.86 -1.33 13.33
CA GLU A 122 -19.05 -2.34 12.29
C GLU A 122 -18.07 -2.14 11.12
N ARG A 123 -17.89 -0.88 10.70
CA ARG A 123 -16.88 -0.55 9.69
C ARG A 123 -15.46 -0.86 10.16
N ALA A 124 -15.12 -0.52 11.41
CA ALA A 124 -13.80 -0.80 11.97
C ALA A 124 -13.51 -2.31 12.01
N ALA A 125 -14.48 -3.13 12.46
CA ALA A 125 -14.36 -4.58 12.49
C ALA A 125 -14.18 -5.18 11.08
N ALA A 126 -14.90 -4.67 10.07
CA ALA A 126 -14.71 -5.09 8.69
C ALA A 126 -13.28 -4.81 8.19
N ILE A 127 -12.75 -3.61 8.49
CA ILE A 127 -11.37 -3.24 8.12
C ILE A 127 -10.35 -4.11 8.86
N GLU A 128 -10.51 -4.29 10.17
CA GLU A 128 -9.60 -5.12 10.97
C GLU A 128 -9.55 -6.56 10.46
N GLY A 129 -10.70 -7.14 10.10
CA GLY A 129 -10.78 -8.45 9.48
C GLY A 129 -10.08 -8.52 8.11
N MET A 130 -10.28 -7.51 7.26
CA MET A 130 -9.60 -7.41 5.96
C MET A 130 -8.08 -7.29 6.11
N VAL A 131 -7.64 -6.39 7.00
CA VAL A 131 -6.22 -6.15 7.27
C VAL A 131 -5.57 -7.41 7.82
N ALA A 132 -6.18 -8.08 8.78
CA ALA A 132 -5.67 -9.32 9.35
C ALA A 132 -5.50 -10.42 8.28
N ARG A 133 -6.47 -10.55 7.35
CA ARG A 133 -6.37 -11.49 6.23
C ARG A 133 -5.19 -11.16 5.30
N VAL A 134 -5.04 -9.90 4.90
CA VAL A 134 -3.92 -9.49 4.04
C VAL A 134 -2.57 -9.66 4.75
N LEU A 135 -2.48 -9.30 6.03
CA LEU A 135 -1.25 -9.49 6.81
C LEU A 135 -0.91 -10.97 7.02
N SER A 136 -1.91 -11.84 7.21
CA SER A 136 -1.67 -13.28 7.29
C SER A 136 -1.14 -13.87 5.98
N ARG A 137 -1.50 -13.26 4.84
CA ARG A 137 -1.12 -13.73 3.50
C ARG A 137 0.22 -13.15 3.06
N ASP A 138 0.37 -11.84 3.19
CA ASP A 138 1.46 -11.06 2.59
C ASP A 138 2.35 -10.37 3.62
N GLY A 139 2.13 -10.62 4.91
CA GLY A 139 2.87 -9.99 6.01
C GLY A 139 4.38 -10.17 5.89
N VAL A 140 4.85 -11.34 5.43
CA VAL A 140 6.28 -11.58 5.20
C VAL A 140 6.85 -10.65 4.12
N ALA A 141 6.15 -10.50 2.99
CA ALA A 141 6.59 -9.62 1.90
C ALA A 141 6.56 -8.14 2.32
N LEU A 142 5.54 -7.75 3.09
CA LEU A 142 5.40 -6.41 3.64
C LEU A 142 6.48 -6.10 4.68
N GLN A 143 6.81 -7.05 5.55
CA GLN A 143 7.89 -6.92 6.54
C GLN A 143 9.24 -6.76 5.87
N GLN A 144 9.54 -7.58 4.85
CA GLN A 144 10.77 -7.44 4.06
C GLN A 144 10.86 -6.07 3.38
N LEU A 145 9.75 -5.60 2.80
CA LEU A 145 9.69 -4.28 2.20
C LEU A 145 9.91 -3.19 3.24
N GLY A 146 9.29 -3.33 4.41
CA GLY A 146 9.53 -2.48 5.57
C GLY A 146 11.01 -2.39 5.92
N LEU A 147 11.69 -3.53 6.11
CA LEU A 147 13.13 -3.58 6.42
C LEU A 147 14.00 -2.92 5.33
N ARG A 148 13.68 -3.14 4.05
CA ARG A 148 14.40 -2.50 2.95
C ARG A 148 14.18 -0.98 2.96
N LEU A 149 12.96 -0.52 3.18
CA LEU A 149 12.65 0.90 3.33
C LEU A 149 13.32 1.50 4.57
N GLN A 150 13.44 0.76 5.66
CA GLN A 150 14.16 1.17 6.87
C GLN A 150 15.64 1.39 6.61
N ALA A 151 16.29 0.42 5.95
CA ALA A 151 17.70 0.54 5.56
C ALA A 151 17.91 1.69 4.57
N LEU A 152 16.92 1.97 3.73
CA LEU A 152 16.93 3.08 2.79
C LEU A 152 16.79 4.45 3.48
N LEU A 153 15.93 4.55 4.48
CA LEU A 153 15.68 5.80 5.20
C LEU A 153 16.59 5.99 6.41
N ASP A 154 17.43 4.98 6.70
CA ASP A 154 18.26 4.84 7.91
C ASP A 154 17.46 5.04 9.22
N ARG A 155 16.21 4.54 9.24
CA ARG A 155 15.23 4.80 10.31
C ARG A 155 14.28 3.64 10.53
N PRO A 156 13.75 3.46 11.76
CA PRO A 156 12.70 2.51 12.03
C PRO A 156 11.37 2.97 11.43
N LEU A 157 10.88 2.22 10.46
CA LEU A 157 9.53 2.32 9.91
C LEU A 157 8.70 1.19 10.51
N TYR A 158 7.82 1.53 11.42
CA TYR A 158 6.84 0.57 11.91
C TYR A 158 5.86 0.21 10.80
N GLU A 159 5.39 -1.04 10.79
CA GLU A 159 4.45 -1.56 9.79
C GLU A 159 3.17 -0.69 9.67
N GLN A 160 2.71 -0.13 10.79
CA GLN A 160 1.59 0.82 10.89
C GLN A 160 1.81 2.16 10.18
N HIS A 161 3.07 2.54 9.92
CA HIS A 161 3.45 3.77 9.23
C HIS A 161 3.87 3.51 7.77
N ASN A 162 3.86 2.25 7.32
CA ASN A 162 4.17 1.94 5.94
C ASN A 162 3.03 2.46 5.02
N PRO A 163 3.31 3.36 4.06
CA PRO A 163 2.28 3.88 3.17
C PRO A 163 1.68 2.80 2.25
N LEU A 164 2.39 1.68 2.07
CA LEU A 164 1.90 0.50 1.35
C LEU A 164 1.17 -0.51 2.25
N GLY A 165 1.12 -0.28 3.57
CA GLY A 165 0.45 -1.18 4.49
C GLY A 165 -1.06 -1.28 4.20
N PRO A 166 -1.68 -2.46 4.33
CA PRO A 166 -3.10 -2.64 4.00
C PRO A 166 -4.03 -1.76 4.84
N ALA A 167 -3.68 -1.51 6.11
CA ALA A 167 -4.42 -0.58 6.97
C ALA A 167 -4.36 0.87 6.45
N ALA A 168 -3.21 1.28 5.92
CA ALA A 168 -3.01 2.62 5.36
C ALA A 168 -3.80 2.78 4.05
N LEU A 169 -3.73 1.79 3.15
CA LEU A 169 -4.50 1.77 1.90
C LEU A 169 -6.01 1.83 2.16
N CYS A 170 -6.53 1.03 3.11
CA CYS A 170 -7.93 1.09 3.53
C CYS A 170 -8.32 2.49 4.04
N ARG A 171 -7.46 3.14 4.82
CA ARG A 171 -7.70 4.50 5.33
C ARG A 171 -7.76 5.52 4.20
N TYR A 172 -6.85 5.48 3.24
CA TYR A 172 -6.86 6.39 2.08
C TYR A 172 -8.14 6.26 1.28
N PHE A 173 -8.63 5.03 1.08
CA PHE A 173 -9.88 4.78 0.37
C PHE A 173 -11.09 5.35 1.11
N LEU A 174 -11.14 5.17 2.43
CA LEU A 174 -12.21 5.71 3.27
C LEU A 174 -12.22 7.24 3.32
N ASP A 175 -11.04 7.85 3.34
CA ASP A 175 -10.89 9.30 3.33
C ASP A 175 -11.33 9.88 1.98
N ALA A 176 -10.92 9.25 0.87
CA ALA A 176 -11.39 9.64 -0.46
C ALA A 176 -12.90 9.43 -0.65
N GLY A 177 -13.47 8.36 -0.07
CA GLY A 177 -14.89 8.03 -0.13
C GLY A 177 -15.77 8.75 0.89
N ARG A 178 -15.21 9.60 1.77
CA ARG A 178 -15.95 10.26 2.85
C ARG A 178 -17.11 11.12 2.34
N ASN A 179 -16.91 11.79 1.21
CA ASN A 179 -17.86 12.71 0.58
C ASN A 179 -18.86 12.03 -0.36
N LEU A 180 -18.82 10.70 -0.47
CA LEU A 180 -19.68 9.96 -1.40
C LEU A 180 -21.17 10.04 -1.00
N GLY A 181 -21.51 10.36 0.26
CA GLY A 181 -22.90 10.56 0.70
C GLY A 181 -23.73 9.28 0.81
N VAL A 182 -23.19 8.13 0.40
CA VAL A 182 -23.90 6.85 0.39
C VAL A 182 -24.04 6.23 1.79
N GLY A 183 -25.10 5.42 1.93
CA GLY A 183 -25.42 4.67 3.15
C GLY A 183 -24.33 3.66 3.55
N LEU A 184 -24.37 3.20 4.81
CA LEU A 184 -23.37 2.27 5.36
C LEU A 184 -23.28 0.97 4.57
N ARG A 185 -24.41 0.41 4.12
CA ARG A 185 -24.47 -0.84 3.34
C ARG A 185 -23.60 -0.74 2.07
N VAL A 186 -23.76 0.31 1.29
CA VAL A 186 -22.96 0.59 0.08
C VAL A 186 -21.48 0.75 0.42
N LYS A 187 -21.15 1.46 1.51
CA LYS A 187 -19.75 1.61 1.95
C LYS A 187 -19.10 0.28 2.30
N LEU A 188 -19.84 -0.66 2.90
CA LEU A 188 -19.34 -2.01 3.19
C LEU A 188 -19.16 -2.83 1.92
N VAL A 189 -20.05 -2.70 0.94
CA VAL A 189 -19.89 -3.33 -0.39
C VAL A 189 -18.62 -2.81 -1.07
N LEU A 190 -18.43 -1.50 -1.12
CA LEU A 190 -17.22 -0.88 -1.69
C LEU A 190 -15.95 -1.34 -0.97
N LEU A 191 -15.96 -1.50 0.36
CA LEU A 191 -14.83 -2.05 1.10
C LEU A 191 -14.53 -3.51 0.74
N LYS A 192 -15.56 -4.35 0.54
CA LYS A 192 -15.37 -5.73 0.09
C LYS A 192 -14.80 -5.79 -1.33
N LEU A 193 -15.26 -4.90 -2.22
CA LEU A 193 -14.70 -4.79 -3.56
C LEU A 193 -13.24 -4.30 -3.50
N PHE A 194 -12.93 -3.37 -2.59
CA PHE A 194 -11.54 -2.93 -2.35
C PHE A 194 -10.63 -4.06 -1.91
N GLU A 195 -11.11 -4.94 -1.04
CA GLU A 195 -10.39 -6.17 -0.69
C GLU A 195 -10.11 -7.03 -1.93
N ARG A 196 -11.13 -7.23 -2.77
CA ARG A 196 -11.09 -8.16 -3.90
C ARG A 196 -10.26 -7.68 -5.09
N TYR A 197 -10.31 -6.39 -5.41
CA TYR A 197 -9.68 -5.83 -6.61
C TYR A 197 -8.39 -5.05 -6.34
N VAL A 198 -8.23 -4.49 -5.13
CA VAL A 198 -7.02 -3.70 -4.79
C VAL A 198 -6.10 -4.48 -3.87
N LEU A 199 -6.63 -5.01 -2.76
CA LEU A 199 -5.80 -5.74 -1.80
C LEU A 199 -5.42 -7.14 -2.27
N ARG A 200 -6.18 -7.75 -3.19
CA ARG A 200 -5.86 -9.08 -3.71
C ARG A 200 -4.48 -9.14 -4.34
N ASP A 201 -4.10 -8.13 -5.13
CA ASP A 201 -2.88 -8.09 -5.93
C ASP A 201 -1.77 -7.25 -5.27
N VAL A 202 -1.92 -6.94 -3.99
CA VAL A 202 -0.94 -6.16 -3.22
C VAL A 202 0.39 -6.91 -3.05
N ASP A 203 0.36 -8.24 -3.13
CA ASP A 203 1.53 -9.11 -3.10
C ASP A 203 2.45 -8.86 -4.31
N VAL A 204 1.87 -8.59 -5.48
CA VAL A 204 2.61 -8.20 -6.69
C VAL A 204 3.34 -6.88 -6.45
N ILE A 205 2.66 -5.90 -5.86
CA ILE A 205 3.26 -4.60 -5.52
C ILE A 205 4.44 -4.78 -4.57
N TYR A 206 4.25 -5.56 -3.48
CA TYR A 206 5.32 -5.82 -2.52
C TYR A 206 6.48 -6.58 -3.17
N GLY A 207 6.17 -7.57 -4.00
CA GLY A 207 7.14 -8.35 -4.74
C GLY A 207 8.00 -7.46 -5.64
N GLU A 208 7.39 -6.64 -6.48
CA GLU A 208 8.09 -5.75 -7.42
C GLU A 208 8.93 -4.70 -6.69
N ALA A 209 8.39 -4.10 -5.64
CA ALA A 209 9.10 -3.13 -4.81
C ALA A 209 10.33 -3.76 -4.15
N ASN A 210 10.17 -4.96 -3.58
CA ASN A 210 11.26 -5.71 -2.99
C ASN A 210 12.36 -6.07 -3.99
N GLN A 211 11.99 -6.47 -5.21
CA GLN A 211 12.97 -6.77 -6.27
C GLN A 211 13.71 -5.53 -6.74
N LEU A 212 13.01 -4.40 -6.91
CA LEU A 212 13.60 -3.13 -7.31
C LEU A 212 14.64 -2.67 -6.29
N LEU A 213 14.28 -2.73 -4.99
CA LEU A 213 15.20 -2.36 -3.91
C LEU A 213 16.38 -3.33 -3.78
N ALA A 214 16.14 -4.64 -3.92
CA ALA A 214 17.22 -5.63 -3.91
C ALA A 214 18.20 -5.44 -5.08
N ALA A 215 17.69 -5.18 -6.29
CA ALA A 215 18.51 -4.89 -7.47
C ALA A 215 19.36 -3.61 -7.31
N ALA A 216 18.88 -2.65 -6.51
CA ALA A 216 19.62 -1.45 -6.14
C ALA A 216 20.63 -1.65 -5.00
N GLY A 217 20.79 -2.88 -4.50
CA GLY A 217 21.74 -3.22 -3.41
C GLY A 217 21.21 -2.96 -2.00
N VAL A 218 19.90 -2.72 -1.84
CA VAL A 218 19.28 -2.48 -0.53
C VAL A 218 18.91 -3.81 0.11
N LEU A 219 19.73 -4.28 1.05
CA LEU A 219 19.60 -5.58 1.72
C LEU A 219 19.32 -6.73 0.72
N PRO A 220 20.25 -7.02 -0.21
CA PRO A 220 20.08 -8.08 -1.20
C PRO A 220 20.07 -9.48 -0.57
N GLU A 221 20.60 -9.62 0.64
CA GLU A 221 20.66 -10.89 1.40
C GLU A 221 19.29 -11.35 1.91
N LEU A 222 18.29 -10.47 1.95
CA LEU A 222 16.92 -10.84 2.28
C LEU A 222 16.32 -11.69 1.15
N GLN A 223 16.23 -13.00 1.39
CA GLN A 223 15.57 -13.97 0.51
C GLN A 223 14.20 -13.44 0.08
N PRO A 224 13.89 -13.40 -1.24
CA PRO A 224 12.60 -12.90 -1.70
C PRO A 224 11.46 -13.69 -1.07
N ALA A 225 10.49 -12.98 -0.48
CA ALA A 225 9.28 -13.60 0.04
C ALA A 225 8.66 -14.52 -1.04
N PRO A 226 8.12 -15.69 -0.66
CA PRO A 226 7.53 -16.61 -1.60
C PRO A 226 6.40 -15.91 -2.37
N ARG A 227 6.66 -15.58 -3.64
CA ARG A 227 5.64 -15.07 -4.55
C ARG A 227 4.70 -16.20 -4.88
N ARG A 228 3.41 -16.05 -4.58
CA ARG A 228 2.41 -16.90 -5.25
C ARG A 228 2.41 -16.52 -6.72
N ARG A 229 2.55 -17.53 -7.59
CA ARG A 229 2.06 -17.39 -8.96
C ARG A 229 0.55 -17.28 -8.85
N ALA A 230 -0.04 -16.24 -9.44
CA ALA A 230 -1.48 -16.14 -9.57
C ALA A 230 -1.99 -17.38 -10.33
N GLU A 231 -2.78 -18.21 -9.65
CA GLU A 231 -3.72 -19.14 -10.28
C GLU A 231 -5.09 -18.45 -10.38
#